data_AF-A0A7K3Y1C6-F1
#
_entry.id   AF-A0A7K3Y1C6-F1
#
_cell.length_a   1.000
_cell.length_b   1.000
_cell.length_c   1.000
_cell.angle_alpha   90.00
_cell.angle_beta   90.00
_cell.angle_gamma   90.00
#
_symmetry.space_group_name_H-M   'P 1'
#
loop_
_entity.id
_entity.type
_entity.pdbx_description
1 polymer ?
#
loop_
_entity_poly.entity_id
_entity_poly.type
_entity_poly.pdbx_seq_one_letter_code
_entity_poly.pdbx_strand_id
1 'polypeptide(L)'
;MSKLVWTLEENATRKHLLDETLVQISREERKAVLADVEKAKVPHRHHNSLAEIDATIDGLDVTDWVKEQMKTIYGYLVEAEAEAHQTTTEEAHFHEVGNWEAIENVLAICLGVAAANRDNIVATPVQVGEGQIECAHGILDVPTPATAAIIARGIPVQKKKLPGERCTPTAAAVILNFVDEWDDNALGL
;
A
#
# COMPACT_ATOMS: atom_id res chain seq x y z
N MET A 1 20.75 14.07 -2.55
CA MET A 1 19.77 13.20 -1.89
C MET A 1 19.49 12.04 -2.83
N SER A 2 19.61 10.81 -2.32
CA SER A 2 19.27 9.59 -3.05
C SER A 2 17.75 9.41 -3.07
N LYS A 3 17.21 8.91 -4.19
CA LYS A 3 15.76 8.78 -4.40
C LYS A 3 15.41 7.32 -4.68
N LEU A 4 14.29 6.86 -4.15
CA LEU A 4 13.55 5.69 -4.66
C LEU A 4 12.46 6.24 -5.59
N VAL A 5 12.30 5.66 -6.77
CA VAL A 5 11.34 6.15 -7.75
C VAL A 5 10.22 5.14 -7.97
N TRP A 6 8.96 5.52 -7.83
CA TRP A 6 7.81 4.69 -8.17
C TRP A 6 7.09 5.23 -9.40
N THR A 7 7.11 4.46 -10.49
CA THR A 7 6.40 4.80 -11.73
C THR A 7 4.99 4.22 -11.68
N LEU A 8 3.99 5.08 -11.45
CA LEU A 8 2.60 4.69 -11.15
C LEU A 8 1.61 5.03 -12.26
N GLU A 9 2.08 5.34 -13.47
CA GLU A 9 1.27 5.86 -14.58
C GLU A 9 0.35 4.83 -15.22
N GLU A 10 0.75 3.55 -15.16
CA GLU A 10 0.00 2.43 -15.73
C GLU A 10 -0.67 1.55 -14.66
N ASN A 11 -0.03 1.42 -13.51
CA ASN A 11 -0.48 0.54 -12.43
C ASN A 11 0.08 1.02 -11.08
N ALA A 12 -0.67 0.81 -10.02
CA ALA A 12 -0.32 1.18 -8.65
C ALA A 12 -0.84 0.14 -7.65
N THR A 13 -0.81 -1.14 -8.02
CA THR A 13 -1.13 -2.25 -7.10
C THR A 13 0.00 -2.48 -6.09
N ARG A 14 -0.29 -3.15 -4.97
CA ARG A 14 0.73 -3.57 -3.98
C ARG A 14 1.90 -4.33 -4.62
N LYS A 15 1.59 -5.24 -5.55
CA LYS A 15 2.61 -5.99 -6.29
C LYS A 15 3.49 -5.05 -7.13
N HIS A 16 2.88 -4.10 -7.81
CA HIS A 16 3.61 -3.11 -8.62
C HIS A 16 4.53 -2.24 -7.75
N LEU A 17 4.05 -1.75 -6.60
CA LEU A 17 4.87 -0.97 -5.65
C LEU A 17 6.08 -1.76 -5.15
N LEU A 18 5.87 -3.04 -4.82
CA LEU A 18 6.97 -3.93 -4.43
C LEU A 18 7.95 -4.12 -5.59
N ASP A 19 7.47 -4.40 -6.80
CA ASP A 19 8.32 -4.60 -7.97
C ASP A 19 9.14 -3.35 -8.29
N GLU A 20 8.54 -2.15 -8.32
CA GLU A 20 9.23 -0.86 -8.49
C GLU A 20 10.30 -0.64 -7.42
N THR A 21 10.05 -1.07 -6.18
CA THR A 21 11.04 -0.97 -5.09
C THR A 21 12.20 -1.95 -5.28
N LEU A 22 11.90 -3.22 -5.55
CA LEU A 22 12.90 -4.29 -5.59
C LEU A 22 13.83 -4.20 -6.80
N VAL A 23 13.43 -3.55 -7.90
CA VAL A 23 14.32 -3.34 -9.06
C VAL A 23 15.39 -2.26 -8.81
N GLN A 24 15.26 -1.46 -7.75
CA GLN A 24 16.18 -0.36 -7.42
C GLN A 24 17.18 -0.68 -6.29
N ILE A 25 17.17 -1.92 -5.81
CA ILE A 25 18.10 -2.44 -4.82
C ILE A 25 18.94 -3.58 -5.41
N SER A 26 20.04 -3.92 -4.75
CA SER A 26 20.90 -5.04 -5.17
C SER A 26 20.19 -6.39 -5.09
N ARG A 27 20.74 -7.40 -5.79
CA ARG A 27 20.20 -8.76 -5.74
C ARG A 27 20.28 -9.35 -4.33
N GLU A 28 21.35 -9.02 -3.61
CA GLU A 28 21.60 -9.43 -2.24
C GLU A 28 20.57 -8.84 -1.29
N GLU A 29 20.28 -7.53 -1.39
CA GLU A 29 19.24 -6.85 -0.61
C GLU A 29 17.85 -7.42 -0.93
N ARG A 30 17.52 -7.62 -2.22
CA ARG A 30 16.26 -8.26 -2.62
C ARG A 30 16.09 -9.65 -2.00
N LYS A 31 17.15 -10.45 -2.00
CA LYS A 31 17.11 -11.80 -1.40
C LYS A 31 16.90 -11.72 0.12
N ALA A 32 17.54 -10.75 0.79
CA ALA A 32 17.35 -10.52 2.22
C ALA A 32 15.90 -10.13 2.54
N VAL A 33 15.33 -9.17 1.80
CA VAL A 33 13.93 -8.76 1.96
C VAL A 33 12.97 -9.94 1.84
N LEU A 34 13.11 -10.78 0.81
CA LEU A 34 12.24 -11.94 0.63
C LEU A 34 12.41 -12.99 1.74
N ALA A 35 13.64 -13.19 2.23
CA ALA A 35 13.90 -14.09 3.35
C ALA A 35 13.32 -13.55 4.66
N ASP A 36 13.36 -12.24 4.89
CA ASP A 36 12.79 -11.60 6.07
C ASP A 36 11.25 -11.65 6.07
N VAL A 37 10.61 -11.49 4.90
CA VAL A 37 9.16 -11.71 4.74
C VAL A 37 8.79 -13.14 5.13
N GLU A 38 9.49 -14.15 4.59
CA GLU A 38 9.25 -15.56 4.90
C GLU A 38 9.48 -15.86 6.40
N LYS A 39 10.52 -15.27 6.99
CA LYS A 39 10.88 -15.44 8.40
C LYS A 39 9.87 -14.79 9.34
N ALA A 40 9.26 -13.67 8.96
CA ALA A 40 8.32 -12.93 9.78
C ALA A 40 7.05 -13.73 10.11
N LYS A 41 6.70 -14.75 9.29
CA LYS A 41 5.61 -15.70 9.54
C LYS A 41 4.30 -15.02 9.94
N VAL A 42 3.82 -14.10 9.11
CA VAL A 42 2.51 -13.47 9.30
C VAL A 42 1.46 -14.57 9.52
N PRO A 43 0.71 -14.58 10.64
CA PRO A 43 -0.25 -15.64 10.92
C PRO A 43 -1.32 -15.75 9.82
N HIS A 44 -1.50 -16.95 9.26
CA HIS A 44 -2.50 -17.23 8.22
C HIS A 44 -3.91 -17.25 8.80
N ARG A 45 -4.44 -16.08 9.12
CA ARG A 45 -5.78 -15.87 9.63
C ARG A 45 -6.37 -14.58 9.09
N HIS A 46 -7.69 -14.46 9.19
CA HIS A 46 -8.36 -13.19 8.98
C HIS A 46 -8.32 -12.37 10.26
N HIS A 47 -8.12 -11.06 10.11
CA HIS A 47 -8.11 -10.09 11.20
C HIS A 47 -9.38 -9.26 11.12
N ASN A 48 -10.08 -9.12 12.25
CA ASN A 48 -11.40 -8.47 12.27
C ASN A 48 -11.39 -7.09 12.91
N SER A 49 -10.22 -6.59 13.30
CA SER A 49 -10.07 -5.27 13.91
C SER A 49 -8.64 -4.74 13.71
N LEU A 50 -8.49 -3.42 13.81
CA LEU A 50 -7.18 -2.77 13.83
C LEU A 50 -6.31 -3.28 15.00
N ALA A 51 -6.91 -3.51 16.17
CA ALA A 51 -6.19 -4.05 17.33
C ALA A 51 -5.60 -5.45 17.07
N GLU A 52 -6.31 -6.31 16.31
CA GLU A 52 -5.76 -7.60 15.91
C GLU A 52 -4.62 -7.47 14.91
N ILE A 53 -4.70 -6.51 13.99
CA ILE A 53 -3.64 -6.22 13.01
C ILE A 53 -2.40 -5.68 13.74
N ASP A 54 -2.58 -4.70 14.64
CA ASP A 54 -1.50 -4.13 15.46
C ASP A 54 -0.81 -5.20 16.30
N ALA A 55 -1.57 -6.08 16.95
CA ALA A 55 -1.01 -7.19 17.72
C ALA A 55 -0.21 -8.16 16.83
N THR A 56 -0.69 -8.43 15.61
CA THR A 56 0.04 -9.22 14.62
C THR A 56 1.34 -8.53 14.22
N ILE A 57 1.30 -7.22 13.91
CA ILE A 57 2.48 -6.41 13.54
C ILE A 57 3.50 -6.37 14.68
N ASP A 58 3.05 -6.19 15.93
CA ASP A 58 3.90 -6.14 17.11
C ASP A 58 4.66 -7.45 17.34
N GLY A 59 4.05 -8.57 16.98
CA GLY A 59 4.64 -9.91 17.07
C GLY A 59 5.66 -10.23 15.98
N LEU A 60 5.80 -9.42 14.92
CA LEU A 60 6.74 -9.68 13.83
C LEU A 60 8.19 -9.46 14.28
N ASP A 61 9.10 -10.34 13.84
CA ASP A 61 10.55 -10.23 14.06
C ASP A 61 11.19 -9.31 13.01
N VAL A 62 10.80 -8.04 13.03
CA VAL A 62 11.29 -6.95 12.16
C VAL A 62 11.57 -5.70 12.98
N THR A 63 12.23 -4.70 12.38
CA THR A 63 12.61 -3.47 13.08
C THR A 63 11.38 -2.66 13.50
N ASP A 64 11.53 -1.85 14.56
CA ASP A 64 10.45 -0.98 15.05
C ASP A 64 10.00 0.02 13.98
N TRP A 65 10.93 0.53 13.17
CA TRP A 65 10.60 1.39 12.03
C TRP A 65 9.62 0.71 11.06
N VAL A 66 9.86 -0.56 10.70
CA VAL A 66 8.95 -1.31 9.80
C VAL A 66 7.56 -1.45 10.46
N LYS A 67 7.50 -1.78 11.75
CA LYS A 67 6.23 -1.89 12.49
C LYS A 67 5.46 -0.58 12.48
N GLU A 68 6.14 0.53 12.75
CA GLU A 68 5.54 1.87 12.75
C GLU A 68 4.97 2.25 11.38
N GLN A 69 5.69 1.96 10.28
CA GLN A 69 5.18 2.20 8.93
C GLN A 69 3.93 1.36 8.65
N MET A 70 3.96 0.06 8.96
CA MET A 70 2.81 -0.82 8.76
C MET A 70 1.58 -0.33 9.53
N LYS A 71 1.73 0.03 10.81
CA LYS A 71 0.62 0.55 11.63
C LYS A 71 0.05 1.85 11.07
N THR A 72 0.91 2.75 10.59
CA THR A 72 0.48 4.02 9.98
C THR A 72 -0.34 3.78 8.71
N ILE A 73 0.13 2.88 7.84
CA ILE A 73 -0.57 2.46 6.61
C ILE A 73 -1.94 1.86 6.94
N TYR A 74 -2.01 0.97 7.93
CA TYR A 74 -3.27 0.38 8.37
C TYR A 74 -4.21 1.39 9.03
N GLY A 75 -3.68 2.37 9.75
CA GLY A 75 -4.45 3.50 10.28
C GLY A 75 -5.15 4.27 9.16
N TYR A 76 -4.42 4.67 8.12
CA TYR A 76 -5.01 5.35 6.96
C TYR A 76 -6.10 4.53 6.26
N LEU A 77 -5.87 3.22 6.17
CA LEU A 77 -6.79 2.30 5.54
C LEU A 77 -8.09 2.19 6.34
N VAL A 78 -8.00 2.01 7.66
CA VAL A 78 -9.18 1.91 8.54
C VAL A 78 -9.99 3.21 8.57
N GLU A 79 -9.32 4.37 8.58
CA GLU A 79 -9.99 5.67 8.46
C GLU A 79 -10.80 5.77 7.16
N ALA A 80 -10.20 5.34 6.05
CA ALA A 80 -10.84 5.40 4.74
C ALA A 80 -12.00 4.41 4.58
N GLU A 81 -11.87 3.20 5.11
CA GLU A 81 -12.96 2.21 5.13
C GLU A 81 -14.13 2.71 6.00
N ALA A 82 -13.84 3.32 7.15
CA ALA A 82 -14.88 3.89 8.01
C ALA A 82 -15.67 5.00 7.29
N GLU A 83 -14.97 5.89 6.58
CA GLU A 83 -15.58 6.95 5.77
C GLU A 83 -16.42 6.37 4.62
N ALA A 84 -15.85 5.44 3.85
CA ALA A 84 -16.49 4.76 2.72
C ALA A 84 -17.82 4.09 3.10
N HIS A 85 -17.85 3.49 4.29
CA HIS A 85 -18.99 2.72 4.78
C HIS A 85 -19.90 3.49 5.75
N GLN A 86 -19.64 4.79 5.98
CA GLN A 86 -20.38 5.64 6.93
C GLN A 86 -20.49 4.99 8.32
N THR A 87 -19.42 4.35 8.74
CA THR A 87 -19.35 3.57 9.98
C THR A 87 -18.23 4.09 10.87
N THR A 88 -18.09 3.55 12.08
CA THR A 88 -16.97 3.89 12.96
C THR A 88 -15.72 3.11 12.56
N THR A 89 -14.53 3.60 12.93
CA THR A 89 -13.26 2.86 12.70
C THR A 89 -13.22 1.50 13.39
N GLU A 90 -14.02 1.30 14.44
CA GLU A 90 -14.19 0.03 15.16
C GLU A 90 -15.07 -0.97 14.40
N GLU A 91 -15.97 -0.47 13.55
CA GLU A 91 -16.91 -1.25 12.73
C GLU A 91 -16.48 -1.36 11.25
N ALA A 92 -15.32 -0.79 10.90
CA ALA A 92 -14.77 -0.82 9.55
C ALA A 92 -14.76 -2.25 8.98
N HIS A 93 -15.07 -2.40 7.70
CA HIS A 93 -15.25 -3.71 7.09
C HIS A 93 -13.90 -4.36 6.76
N PHE A 94 -13.30 -5.05 7.74
CA PHE A 94 -11.99 -5.71 7.61
C PHE A 94 -11.94 -6.88 6.62
N HIS A 95 -13.04 -7.21 5.93
CA HIS A 95 -13.12 -8.32 4.98
C HIS A 95 -12.08 -8.24 3.85
N GLU A 96 -11.72 -7.03 3.41
CA GLU A 96 -10.77 -6.84 2.29
C GLU A 96 -9.35 -6.52 2.77
N VAL A 97 -9.21 -5.96 3.97
CA VAL A 97 -7.94 -5.41 4.49
C VAL A 97 -7.31 -6.25 5.61
N GLY A 98 -8.11 -7.08 6.30
CA GLY A 98 -7.70 -7.98 7.38
C GLY A 98 -7.16 -9.34 6.90
N ASN A 99 -7.11 -9.59 5.60
CA ASN A 99 -6.48 -10.79 5.05
C ASN A 99 -4.96 -10.78 5.34
N TRP A 100 -4.42 -11.88 5.86
CA TRP A 100 -2.99 -12.05 6.13
C TRP A 100 -2.11 -11.78 4.91
N GLU A 101 -2.59 -12.10 3.69
CA GLU A 101 -1.87 -11.79 2.45
C GLU A 101 -1.70 -10.28 2.26
N ALA A 102 -2.68 -9.47 2.67
CA ALA A 102 -2.56 -8.01 2.61
C ALA A 102 -1.47 -7.51 3.58
N ILE A 103 -1.43 -8.06 4.80
CA ILE A 103 -0.41 -7.73 5.81
C ILE A 103 0.98 -8.09 5.30
N GLU A 104 1.15 -9.30 4.73
CA GLU A 104 2.42 -9.76 4.19
C GLU A 104 2.90 -8.89 3.00
N ASN A 105 2.00 -8.47 2.11
CA ASN A 105 2.36 -7.56 1.02
C ASN A 105 2.81 -6.18 1.54
N VAL A 106 2.12 -5.61 2.54
CA VAL A 106 2.52 -4.33 3.16
C VAL A 106 3.87 -4.48 3.86
N LEU A 107 4.07 -5.59 4.59
CA LEU A 107 5.35 -5.92 5.21
C LEU A 107 6.48 -5.98 4.17
N ALA A 108 6.27 -6.67 3.06
CA ALA A 108 7.27 -6.79 1.98
C ALA A 108 7.66 -5.44 1.39
N ILE A 109 6.68 -4.53 1.18
CA ILE A 109 6.96 -3.18 0.68
C ILE A 109 7.74 -2.38 1.73
N CYS A 110 7.35 -2.42 3.01
CA CYS A 110 8.05 -1.71 4.08
C CYS A 110 9.50 -2.19 4.23
N LEU A 111 9.74 -3.50 4.16
CA LEU A 111 11.09 -4.07 4.17
C LEU A 111 11.88 -3.67 2.91
N GLY A 112 11.24 -3.66 1.74
CA GLY A 112 11.86 -3.19 0.50
C GLY A 112 12.29 -1.73 0.58
N VAL A 113 11.45 -0.86 1.12
CA VAL A 113 11.76 0.56 1.33
C VAL A 113 12.91 0.71 2.35
N ALA A 114 12.86 -0.03 3.46
CA ALA A 114 13.93 -0.03 4.46
C ALA A 114 15.28 -0.45 3.86
N ALA A 115 15.28 -1.50 3.04
CA ALA A 115 16.46 -2.00 2.37
C ALA A 115 16.99 -1.02 1.31
N ALA A 116 16.11 -0.31 0.60
CA ALA A 116 16.52 0.70 -0.36
C ALA A 116 17.24 1.89 0.30
N ASN A 117 16.87 2.21 1.55
CA ASN A 117 17.50 3.21 2.41
C ASN A 117 17.79 4.53 1.66
N ARG A 118 16.75 5.07 1.01
CA ARG A 118 16.82 6.31 0.22
C ARG A 118 16.36 7.49 1.08
N ASP A 119 16.85 8.68 0.73
CA ASP A 119 16.50 9.89 1.49
C ASP A 119 15.02 10.27 1.27
N ASN A 120 14.52 10.10 0.04
CA ASN A 120 13.14 10.40 -0.36
C ASN A 120 12.58 9.32 -1.28
N ILE A 121 11.25 9.20 -1.33
CA ILE A 121 10.52 8.45 -2.35
C ILE A 121 9.77 9.44 -3.25
N VAL A 122 10.01 9.32 -4.55
CA VAL A 122 9.38 10.14 -5.58
C VAL A 122 8.47 9.25 -6.42
N ALA A 123 7.27 9.72 -6.74
CA ALA A 123 6.36 8.97 -7.61
C ALA A 123 5.77 9.83 -8.73
N THR A 124 5.42 9.20 -9.84
CA THR A 124 4.53 9.84 -10.83
C THR A 124 3.08 9.88 -10.30
N PRO A 125 2.18 10.71 -10.87
CA PRO A 125 0.77 10.68 -10.49
C PRO A 125 0.16 9.29 -10.63
N VAL A 126 -0.72 8.94 -9.69
CA VAL A 126 -1.24 7.59 -9.55
C VAL A 126 -2.29 7.26 -10.61
N GLN A 127 -2.10 6.14 -11.29
CA GLN A 127 -3.16 5.52 -12.09
C GLN A 127 -4.14 4.78 -11.17
N VAL A 128 -5.30 5.39 -10.94
CA VAL A 128 -6.39 4.76 -10.16
C VAL A 128 -7.25 3.82 -11.01
N GLY A 129 -7.27 4.02 -12.33
CA GLY A 129 -8.09 3.27 -13.26
C GLY A 129 -9.52 3.80 -13.40
N GLU A 130 -10.36 3.05 -14.10
CA GLU A 130 -11.79 3.35 -14.33
C GLU A 130 -12.59 2.07 -14.62
N GLY A 131 -13.92 2.18 -14.55
CA GLY A 131 -14.86 1.09 -14.78
C GLY A 131 -15.52 0.64 -13.49
N GLN A 132 -15.92 -0.62 -13.43
CA GLN A 132 -16.61 -1.20 -12.28
C GLN A 132 -15.95 -2.52 -11.87
N ILE A 133 -15.98 -2.82 -10.58
CA ILE A 133 -15.53 -4.10 -10.03
C ILE A 133 -16.64 -4.73 -9.20
N GLU A 134 -16.66 -6.06 -9.17
CA GLU A 134 -17.53 -6.83 -8.28
C GLU A 134 -16.74 -7.24 -7.04
N CYS A 135 -17.24 -6.89 -5.86
CA CYS A 135 -16.63 -7.16 -4.55
C CYS A 135 -17.69 -7.64 -3.55
N ALA A 136 -17.30 -7.87 -2.29
CA ALA A 136 -18.23 -8.28 -1.24
C ALA A 136 -19.35 -7.25 -0.98
N HIS A 137 -19.13 -6.01 -1.39
CA HIS A 137 -20.06 -4.89 -1.27
C HIS A 137 -20.91 -4.67 -2.54
N GLY A 138 -20.87 -5.62 -3.49
CA GLY A 138 -21.56 -5.55 -4.76
C GLY A 138 -20.70 -4.92 -5.86
N ILE A 139 -21.34 -4.26 -6.81
CA ILE A 139 -20.66 -3.60 -7.92
C ILE A 139 -20.31 -2.17 -7.51
N LEU A 140 -19.02 -1.85 -7.51
CA LEU A 140 -18.50 -0.52 -7.17
C LEU A 140 -17.81 0.11 -8.38
N ASP A 141 -17.92 1.43 -8.50
CA ASP A 141 -17.13 2.20 -9.46
C ASP A 141 -15.65 2.24 -9.04
N VAL A 142 -14.76 2.35 -10.02
CA VAL A 142 -13.32 2.56 -9.81
C VAL A 142 -12.99 4.05 -9.96
N PRO A 143 -12.27 4.67 -9.01
CA PRO A 143 -11.76 4.10 -7.76
C PRO A 143 -12.88 3.77 -6.76
N THR A 144 -12.70 2.69 -6.00
CA THR A 144 -13.61 2.32 -4.91
C THR A 144 -13.66 3.42 -3.83
N PRO A 145 -14.74 3.52 -3.03
CA PRO A 145 -14.90 4.59 -2.05
C PRO A 145 -13.71 4.77 -1.09
N ALA A 146 -13.16 3.69 -0.54
CA ALA A 146 -11.98 3.77 0.35
C ALA A 146 -10.73 4.26 -0.41
N THR A 147 -10.51 3.79 -1.65
CA THR A 147 -9.43 4.31 -2.50
C THR A 147 -9.61 5.80 -2.75
N ALA A 148 -10.82 6.24 -3.12
CA ALA A 148 -11.14 7.63 -3.40
C ALA A 148 -10.90 8.54 -2.18
N ALA A 149 -11.29 8.09 -0.98
CA ALA A 149 -11.06 8.81 0.27
C ALA A 149 -9.56 9.01 0.55
N ILE A 150 -8.73 7.96 0.36
CA ILE A 150 -7.28 8.07 0.53
C ILE A 150 -6.67 9.02 -0.50
N ILE A 151 -7.07 8.90 -1.77
CA ILE A 151 -6.58 9.77 -2.84
C ILE A 151 -6.91 11.25 -2.56
N ALA A 152 -8.09 11.53 -2.01
CA ALA A 152 -8.51 12.87 -1.65
C ALA A 152 -7.61 13.56 -0.60
N ARG A 153 -6.75 12.81 0.09
CA ARG A 153 -5.76 13.35 1.05
C ARG A 153 -4.54 14.00 0.38
N GLY A 154 -4.59 14.24 -0.94
CA GLY A 154 -3.60 15.02 -1.68
C GLY A 154 -2.76 14.21 -2.66
N ILE A 155 -3.15 12.97 -2.99
CA ILE A 155 -2.45 12.16 -3.98
C ILE A 155 -2.87 12.62 -5.39
N PRO A 156 -1.93 13.12 -6.23
CA PRO A 156 -2.22 13.44 -7.61
C PRO A 156 -2.47 12.16 -8.41
N VAL A 157 -3.40 12.26 -9.36
CA VAL A 157 -3.82 11.12 -10.18
C VAL A 157 -3.68 11.42 -11.67
N GLN A 158 -3.45 10.37 -12.45
CA GLN A 158 -3.39 10.46 -13.91
C GLN A 158 -4.68 11.07 -14.48
N LYS A 159 -4.55 12.01 -15.43
CA LYS A 159 -5.70 12.62 -16.11
C LYS A 159 -6.44 11.60 -16.97
N LYS A 160 -5.69 10.77 -17.70
CA LYS A 160 -6.22 9.66 -18.48
C LYS A 160 -6.29 8.42 -17.60
N LYS A 161 -7.49 7.86 -17.45
CA LYS A 161 -7.69 6.60 -16.73
C LYS A 161 -7.51 5.40 -17.66
N LEU A 162 -7.10 4.28 -17.09
CA LEU A 162 -6.99 2.98 -17.77
C LEU A 162 -8.06 2.02 -17.25
N PRO A 163 -8.56 1.08 -18.07
CA PRO A 163 -9.61 0.16 -17.64
C PRO A 163 -9.20 -0.70 -16.44
N GLY A 164 -10.16 -0.98 -15.55
CA GLY A 164 -10.00 -1.82 -14.36
C GLY A 164 -9.46 -1.07 -13.15
N GLU A 165 -9.48 -1.72 -11.98
CA GLU A 165 -8.85 -1.19 -10.77
C GLU A 165 -7.32 -1.21 -10.91
N ARG A 166 -6.71 -0.03 -10.85
CA ARG A 166 -5.24 0.13 -10.97
C ARG A 166 -4.58 0.54 -9.65
N CYS A 167 -5.36 1.01 -8.69
CA CYS A 167 -4.91 1.29 -7.34
C CYS A 167 -5.96 0.76 -6.37
N THR A 168 -5.57 -0.14 -5.46
CA THR A 168 -6.44 -0.65 -4.40
C THR A 168 -6.34 0.26 -3.17
N PRO A 169 -7.30 0.20 -2.22
CA PRO A 169 -7.25 1.03 -1.01
C PRO A 169 -5.94 0.86 -0.23
N THR A 170 -5.47 -0.39 -0.06
CA THR A 170 -4.18 -0.65 0.62
C THR A 170 -3.00 -0.05 -0.14
N ALA A 171 -3.00 -0.12 -1.47
CA ALA A 171 -1.90 0.46 -2.24
C ALA A 171 -1.91 1.99 -2.16
N ALA A 172 -3.08 2.63 -2.20
CA ALA A 172 -3.22 4.06 -1.95
C ALA A 172 -2.71 4.45 -0.56
N ALA A 173 -2.98 3.65 0.48
CA ALA A 173 -2.47 3.90 1.83
C ALA A 173 -0.95 3.80 1.93
N VAL A 174 -0.35 2.82 1.24
CA VAL A 174 1.12 2.68 1.14
C VAL A 174 1.72 3.90 0.44
N ILE A 175 1.12 4.33 -0.66
CA ILE A 175 1.55 5.52 -1.42
C ILE A 175 1.47 6.77 -0.56
N LEU A 176 0.36 6.98 0.15
CA LEU A 176 0.16 8.10 1.06
C LEU A 176 1.23 8.15 2.16
N ASN A 177 1.62 6.99 2.67
CA ASN A 177 2.60 6.89 3.75
C ASN A 177 4.03 7.23 3.31
N PHE A 178 4.40 6.83 2.09
CA PHE A 178 5.79 6.80 1.68
C PHE A 178 6.20 7.88 0.67
N VAL A 179 5.29 8.34 -0.19
CA VAL A 179 5.68 9.28 -1.26
C VAL A 179 5.85 10.69 -0.71
N ASP A 180 7.07 11.22 -0.82
CA ASP A 180 7.43 12.56 -0.37
C ASP A 180 7.23 13.63 -1.46
N GLU A 181 7.43 13.24 -2.72
CA GLU A 181 7.46 14.15 -3.87
C GLU A 181 6.77 13.52 -5.08
N TRP A 182 6.08 14.36 -5.87
CA TRP A 182 5.40 13.96 -7.10
C TRP A 182 6.10 14.57 -8.30
N ASP A 183 6.48 13.73 -9.27
CA ASP A 183 7.14 14.13 -10.49
C ASP A 183 6.45 13.52 -11.72
N ASP A 184 5.83 14.38 -12.54
CA ASP A 184 5.17 13.99 -13.80
C ASP A 184 6.15 13.31 -14.79
N ASN A 185 7.46 13.48 -14.61
CA ASN A 185 8.51 12.90 -15.44
C ASN A 185 9.53 12.10 -14.63
N ALA A 186 9.08 11.29 -13.65
CA ALA A 186 10.00 10.57 -12.76
C ALA A 186 11.06 9.68 -13.46
N LEU A 187 10.89 9.38 -14.77
CA LEU A 187 11.86 8.68 -15.61
C LEU A 187 12.75 9.58 -16.51
N GLY A 188 12.55 10.90 -16.50
CA GLY A 188 13.43 11.86 -17.18
C GLY A 188 13.68 11.56 -18.67
N LEU A 189 12.62 11.34 -19.46
CA LEU A 189 12.68 11.33 -20.93
C LEU A 189 12.12 12.63 -21.52
#